data_AF-A0A060NKK8-F1
#
_entry.id   AF-A0A060NKK8-F1
#
_cell.length_a   1.000
_cell.length_b   1.000
_cell.length_c   1.000
_cell.angle_alpha   90.00
_cell.angle_beta   90.00
_cell.angle_gamma   90.00
#
_symmetry.space_group_name_H-M   'P 1'
#
loop_
_entity.id
_entity.type
_entity.pdbx_description
1 polymer ?
#
loop_
_entity_poly.entity_id
_entity_poly.type
_entity_poly.pdbx_seq_one_letter_code
_entity_poly.pdbx_strand_id
1 'polypeptide(L)' 'MAIKRVVAWQIAQEMKAQHLSKTALAQKMHTSRAALNRLLDETDTSLTLTTLTSAAKALGKNLRIELA' A
#
# COMPACT_ATOMS: atom_id res chain seq x y z
N MET A 1 -13.72 0.97 -6.98
CA MET A 1 -12.82 1.76 -7.86
C MET A 1 -11.78 0.84 -8.46
N ALA A 2 -11.64 0.79 -9.79
CA ALA A 2 -10.72 -0.15 -10.45
C ALA A 2 -9.24 0.10 -10.08
N ILE A 3 -8.83 1.37 -10.00
CA ILE A 3 -7.45 1.78 -9.69
C ILE A 3 -7.03 1.32 -8.30
N LYS A 4 -7.88 1.50 -7.28
CA LYS A 4 -7.55 1.08 -5.90
C LYS A 4 -7.26 -0.41 -5.82
N ARG A 5 -8.09 -1.24 -6.47
CA ARG A 5 -7.87 -2.69 -6.51
C ARG A 5 -6.52 -3.04 -7.12
N VAL A 6 -6.15 -2.40 -8.23
CA VAL A 6 -4.84 -2.61 -8.86
C VAL A 6 -3.70 -2.24 -7.91
N VAL A 7 -3.78 -1.08 -7.25
CA VAL A 7 -2.72 -0.62 -6.34
C VAL A 7 -2.62 -1.50 -5.08
N ALA A 8 -3.74 -1.85 -4.45
CA ALA A 8 -3.76 -2.74 -3.30
C ALA A 8 -3.18 -4.11 -3.64
N TRP A 9 -3.52 -4.65 -4.83
CA TRP A 9 -2.96 -5.89 -5.34
C TRP A 9 -1.44 -5.78 -5.58
N GLN A 10 -0.95 -4.70 -6.20
CA GLN A 10 0.49 -4.48 -6.43
C GLN A 10 1.28 -4.46 -5.11
N ILE A 11 0.77 -3.73 -4.10
CA ILE A 11 1.39 -3.68 -2.76
C ILE A 11 1.40 -5.08 -2.14
N ALA A 12 0.30 -5.83 -2.22
CA ALA A 12 0.22 -7.18 -1.68
C ALA A 12 1.17 -8.18 -2.39
N GLN A 13 1.38 -8.04 -3.70
CA GLN A 13 2.34 -8.86 -4.44
C GLN A 13 3.77 -8.54 -4.03
N GLU A 14 4.13 -7.27 -3.89
CA GLU A 14 5.46 -6.87 -3.46
C GLU A 14 5.75 -7.35 -2.02
N MET A 15 4.77 -7.29 -1.13
CA MET A 15 4.88 -7.88 0.20
C MET A 15 5.19 -9.38 0.14
N LYS A 16 4.51 -10.13 -0.73
CA LYS A 16 4.78 -11.57 -0.92
C LYS A 16 6.19 -11.81 -1.45
N ALA A 17 6.62 -11.02 -2.44
CA ALA A 17 7.98 -11.12 -3.02
C ALA A 17 9.09 -10.85 -1.99
N GLN A 18 8.84 -9.94 -1.04
CA GLN A 18 9.78 -9.61 0.03
C GLN A 18 9.56 -10.43 1.32
N HIS A 19 8.65 -11.41 1.32
CA HIS A 19 8.25 -12.16 2.51
C HIS A 19 7.83 -11.28 3.70
N LEU A 20 7.22 -10.13 3.43
CA LEU A 20 6.78 -9.16 4.43
C LEU A 20 5.36 -9.46 4.91
N SER A 21 5.21 -9.56 6.22
CA SER A 21 3.89 -9.60 6.86
C SER A 21 3.24 -8.21 6.88
N LYS A 22 1.92 -8.16 7.05
CA LYS A 22 1.19 -6.91 7.25
C LYS A 22 1.70 -6.13 8.47
N THR A 23 2.04 -6.83 9.56
CA THR A 23 2.59 -6.17 10.75
C THR A 23 3.96 -5.55 10.49
N ALA A 24 4.84 -6.26 9.79
CA ALA A 24 6.17 -5.74 9.43
C ALA A 24 6.08 -4.54 8.49
N LEU A 25 5.20 -4.57 7.48
CA LEU A 25 5.00 -3.42 6.60
C LEU A 25 4.41 -2.22 7.35
N ALA A 26 3.42 -2.43 8.22
CA ALA A 26 2.84 -1.35 9.01
C ALA A 26 3.90 -0.68 9.90
N GLN A 27 4.81 -1.45 10.50
CA GLN A 27 5.94 -0.92 11.25
C GLN A 27 6.89 -0.10 10.38
N LYS A 28 7.28 -0.61 9.20
CA LYS A 28 8.12 0.14 8.24
C LYS A 28 7.48 1.43 7.74
N MET A 29 6.15 1.46 7.63
CA MET A 29 5.37 2.65 7.27
C MET A 29 5.12 3.61 8.45
N HIS A 30 5.56 3.26 9.67
CA HIS A 30 5.24 3.98 10.91
C HIS A 30 3.73 4.19 11.09
N THR A 31 2.94 3.16 10.82
CA THR A 31 1.47 3.21 10.91
C THR A 31 0.89 2.01 11.66
N SER A 32 -0.41 2.07 11.96
CA SER A 32 -1.10 0.95 12.60
C SER A 32 -1.48 -0.14 11.60
N ARG A 33 -1.60 -1.38 12.07
CA ARG A 33 -2.10 -2.50 11.24
C ARG A 33 -3.49 -2.22 10.67
N ALA A 34 -4.34 -1.48 11.40
CA ALA A 34 -5.66 -1.09 10.91
C ALA A 34 -5.57 -0.12 9.72
N ALA A 35 -4.65 0.86 9.78
CA ALA A 35 -4.41 1.76 8.65
C ALA A 35 -3.88 1.01 7.41
N LEU A 36 -2.97 0.05 7.59
CA LEU A 36 -2.52 -0.79 6.49
C LEU A 36 -3.65 -1.67 5.93
N ASN A 37 -4.52 -2.22 6.78
CA ASN A 37 -5.67 -3.00 6.31
C ASN A 37 -6.59 -2.15 5.42
N ARG A 38 -6.87 -0.90 5.80
CA ARG A 38 -7.65 0.04 4.97
C ARG A 38 -6.98 0.38 3.64
N LEU A 39 -5.65 0.49 3.62
CA LEU A 39 -4.87 0.65 2.39
C LEU A 39 -5.05 -0.56 1.45
N LEU A 40 -5.01 -1.77 2.00
CA LEU A 40 -5.14 -3.02 1.25
C LEU A 40 -6.60 -3.42 0.97
N ASP A 41 -7.58 -2.76 1.58
CA ASP A 41 -9.00 -3.00 1.38
C ASP A 41 -9.49 -2.30 0.10
N GLU A 42 -9.97 -3.07 -0.86
CA GLU A 42 -10.44 -2.58 -2.16
C GLU A 42 -11.70 -1.72 -2.08
N THR A 43 -12.48 -1.85 -1.00
CA THR A 43 -13.77 -1.18 -0.78
C THR A 43 -13.64 0.14 -0.03
N ASP A 44 -12.55 0.32 0.71
CA ASP A 44 -12.30 1.53 1.47
C ASP A 44 -11.94 2.71 0.53
N THR A 45 -12.52 3.90 0.71
CA THR A 45 -12.28 5.07 -0.14
C THR A 45 -11.28 6.07 0.43
N SER A 46 -10.78 5.86 1.65
CA SER A 46 -9.93 6.78 2.41
C SER A 46 -8.45 6.85 1.96
N LEU A 47 -8.17 6.47 0.72
CA LEU A 47 -6.81 6.38 0.20
C LEU A 47 -6.26 7.75 -0.18
N THR A 48 -5.13 8.14 0.42
CA THR A 48 -4.43 9.39 0.09
C THR A 48 -3.13 9.11 -0.65
N LEU A 49 -2.65 10.09 -1.44
CA LEU A 49 -1.32 10.02 -2.07
C LEU A 49 -0.22 9.83 -1.03
N THR A 50 -0.33 10.46 0.15
CA THR A 50 0.62 10.32 1.25
C THR A 50 0.71 8.87 1.74
N THR A 51 -0.44 8.19 1.87
CA THR A 51 -0.50 6.78 2.26
C THR A 51 0.17 5.88 1.21
N LEU A 52 -0.06 6.16 -0.08
CA LEU A 52 0.57 5.42 -1.18
C LEU A 52 2.08 5.61 -1.23
N THR A 53 2.55 6.85 -1.11
CA THR A 53 3.99 7.15 -1.08
C THR A 53 4.67 6.49 0.12
N SER A 54 4.03 6.49 1.29
CA SER A 54 4.56 5.80 2.48
C SER A 54 4.69 4.30 2.26
N ALA A 55 3.67 3.65 1.68
CA ALA A 55 3.71 2.22 1.36
C ALA A 55 4.80 1.88 0.34
N ALA A 56 4.91 2.67 -0.74
CA ALA A 56 5.96 2.51 -1.74
C ALA A 56 7.35 2.64 -1.10
N LYS A 57 7.58 3.69 -0.30
CA LYS A 57 8.86 3.92 0.39
C LYS A 57 9.20 2.78 1.37
N ALA A 58 8.23 2.30 2.13
CA ALA A 58 8.42 1.18 3.07
C ALA A 58 8.80 -0.13 2.37
N LEU A 59 8.38 -0.29 1.10
CA LEU A 59 8.73 -1.41 0.22
C LEU A 59 10.00 -1.16 -0.62
N GLY A 60 10.66 -0.01 -0.46
CA GLY A 60 11.85 0.36 -1.25
C GLY A 60 11.53 0.70 -2.71
N LYS A 61 10.31 1.16 -3.00
CA LYS A 61 9.82 1.56 -4.33
C LYS A 61 9.51 3.06 -4.39
N ASN A 62 9.29 3.56 -5.60
CA ASN A 62 8.83 4.92 -5.85
C ASN A 62 7.42 4.91 -6.45
N LEU A 63 6.57 5.85 -6.02
CA LEU A 63 5.24 6.04 -6.59
C LEU A 63 5.35 6.85 -7.90
N ARG A 64 4.85 6.28 -9.00
CA ARG A 64 4.72 6.97 -10.30
C ARG A 64 3.24 6.97 -10.69
N ILE A 65 2.72 8.14 -11.03
CA ILE A 65 1.33 8.33 -11.43
C ILE A 65 1.33 9.06 -12.78
N GLU A 66 0.56 8.56 -13.72
CA GLU A 66 0.37 9.13 -15.05
C GLU A 66 -1.14 9.25 -15.29
N LEU A 67 -1.53 10.35 -15.94
CA LEU A 67 -2.91 10.61 -16.35
C LEU A 67 -2.96 10.47 -17.87
N ALA A 68 -3.98 9.78 -18.38
CA ALA A 68 -4.23 9.58 -19.80
C ALA A 68 -5.23 10.61 -20.34
#